data_AF-A0A6G7YFK0-F1
#
_entry.id   AF-A0A6G7YFK0-F1
#
_cell.length_a   1.000
_cell.length_b   1.000
_cell.length_c   1.000
_cell.angle_alpha   90.00
_cell.angle_beta   90.00
_cell.angle_gamma   90.00
#
_symmetry.space_group_name_H-M   'P 1'
#
loop_
_entity.id
_entity.type
_entity.pdbx_description
1 polymer ?
#
loop_
_entity_poly.entity_id
_entity_poly.type
_entity_poly.pdbx_seq_one_letter_code
_entity_poly.pdbx_strand_id
1 'polypeptide(L)'
;MPLIYPVSEETPDDADTTFDDFADDWSQTWVVEIDTDHESEEEGDYVRLGPLAAREAWDLAHEIEEKRQTWLVSILPIFPVDMSADDVIEQIESDED
;
A
#
# COMPACT_ATOMS: atom_id res chain seq x y z
N MET A 1 -11.43 -1.60 -6.35
CA MET A 1 -10.48 -2.47 -5.65
C MET A 1 -9.45 -1.59 -4.96
N PRO A 2 -9.00 -1.89 -3.73
CA PRO A 2 -7.86 -1.19 -3.14
C PRO A 2 -6.58 -1.45 -3.94
N LEU A 3 -5.74 -0.43 -4.11
CA LEU A 3 -4.45 -0.55 -4.76
C LEU A 3 -3.44 -1.21 -3.82
N ILE A 4 -2.76 -2.25 -4.27
CA ILE A 4 -1.80 -3.00 -3.44
C ILE A 4 -0.41 -2.70 -3.97
N TYR A 5 0.46 -2.16 -3.10
CA TYR A 5 1.84 -1.86 -3.45
C TYR A 5 2.82 -2.79 -2.73
N PRO A 6 4.04 -2.98 -3.25
CA PRO A 6 4.41 -2.72 -4.65
C PRO A 6 3.62 -3.61 -5.62
N VAL A 7 3.34 -3.15 -6.84
CA VAL A 7 2.72 -4.01 -7.86
C VAL A 7 3.80 -4.94 -8.40
N SER A 8 3.64 -6.26 -8.26
CA SER A 8 4.52 -7.26 -8.88
C SER A 8 3.96 -7.72 -10.21
N GLU A 9 4.81 -8.26 -11.09
CA GLU A 9 4.37 -8.82 -12.38
C GLU A 9 3.37 -9.98 -12.23
N GLU A 10 3.36 -10.62 -11.05
CA GLU A 10 2.45 -11.71 -10.68
C GLU A 10 1.18 -11.22 -9.96
N THR A 11 1.04 -9.92 -9.70
CA THR A 11 -0.17 -9.35 -9.11
C THR A 11 -1.32 -9.49 -10.13
N PRO A 12 -2.39 -10.25 -9.84
CA PRO A 12 -3.46 -10.49 -10.79
C PRO A 12 -4.19 -9.20 -11.17
N ASP A 13 -4.74 -9.19 -12.39
CA ASP A 13 -5.58 -8.10 -12.90
C ASP A 13 -6.81 -7.90 -11.99
N ASP A 14 -7.10 -6.64 -11.64
CA ASP A 14 -7.98 -6.09 -10.60
C ASP A 14 -9.42 -6.65 -10.45
N ALA A 15 -9.87 -7.64 -11.21
CA ALA A 15 -11.25 -8.12 -11.14
C ALA A 15 -11.45 -9.39 -10.29
N ASP A 16 -10.39 -10.19 -10.09
CA ASP A 16 -10.46 -11.51 -9.44
C ASP A 16 -9.48 -11.66 -8.26
N THR A 17 -8.83 -10.59 -7.82
CA THR A 17 -7.85 -10.64 -6.71
C THR A 17 -8.50 -11.10 -5.42
N THR A 18 -7.94 -12.17 -4.83
CA THR A 18 -8.32 -12.66 -3.51
C THR A 18 -7.20 -12.40 -2.50
N PHE A 19 -7.49 -12.59 -1.21
CA PHE A 19 -6.45 -12.51 -0.20
C PHE A 19 -5.32 -13.55 -0.41
N ASP A 20 -5.59 -14.68 -1.07
CA ASP A 20 -4.55 -15.67 -1.38
C ASP A 20 -3.56 -15.16 -2.45
N ASP A 21 -3.97 -14.19 -3.26
CA ASP A 21 -3.12 -13.48 -4.22
C ASP A 21 -2.35 -12.34 -3.55
N PHE A 22 -2.66 -12.04 -2.29
CA PHE A 22 -1.93 -11.06 -1.50
C PHE A 22 -0.56 -11.62 -1.15
N ALA A 23 0.49 -10.87 -1.47
CA ALA A 23 1.85 -11.30 -1.19
C ALA A 23 2.19 -11.17 0.31
N ASP A 24 1.71 -12.14 1.10
CA ASP A 24 1.96 -12.26 2.54
C ASP A 24 3.47 -12.37 2.87
N ASP A 25 4.29 -12.74 1.89
CA ASP A 25 5.75 -12.80 1.99
C ASP A 25 6.43 -11.41 1.96
N TRP A 26 5.78 -10.35 1.46
CA TRP A 26 6.39 -9.02 1.39
C TRP A 26 6.56 -8.37 2.75
N SER A 27 5.53 -8.44 3.58
CA SER A 27 5.62 -7.92 4.94
C SER A 27 4.61 -8.57 5.86
N GLN A 28 4.97 -8.64 7.13
CA GLN A 28 4.07 -9.00 8.22
C GLN A 28 3.32 -7.77 8.78
N THR A 29 3.70 -6.57 8.36
CA THR A 29 3.16 -5.30 8.87
C THR A 29 2.79 -4.36 7.72
N TRP A 30 1.59 -3.78 7.77
CA TRP A 30 1.01 -3.02 6.68
C TRP A 30 0.40 -1.70 7.15
N VAL A 31 0.26 -0.76 6.21
CA VAL A 31 -0.48 0.50 6.36
C VAL A 31 -1.56 0.55 5.28
N VAL A 32 -2.76 0.98 5.65
CA VAL A 32 -3.80 1.37 4.71
C VAL A 32 -3.77 2.90 4.59
N GLU A 33 -3.53 3.40 3.39
CA GLU A 33 -3.63 4.82 3.04
C GLU A 33 -4.94 5.08 2.30
N ILE A 34 -5.65 6.13 2.66
CA ILE A 34 -6.92 6.51 2.06
C ILE A 34 -6.76 7.94 1.55
N ASP A 35 -6.85 8.11 0.24
CA ASP A 35 -7.00 9.41 -0.39
C ASP A 35 -8.49 9.71 -0.51
N THR A 36 -8.94 10.67 0.31
CA THR A 36 -10.36 11.02 0.44
C THR A 36 -10.84 12.03 -0.59
N ASP A 37 -9.91 12.61 -1.36
CA ASP A 37 -10.17 13.68 -2.34
C ASP A 37 -9.50 13.38 -3.70
N HIS A 38 -9.40 12.09 -4.04
CA HIS A 38 -8.69 11.59 -5.23
C HIS A 38 -9.15 12.20 -6.57
N GLU A 39 -10.38 12.71 -6.63
CA GLU A 39 -10.94 13.34 -7.84
C GLU A 39 -10.56 14.83 -8.00
N SER A 40 -9.96 15.46 -6.98
CA SER A 40 -9.52 16.85 -7.02
C SER A 40 -8.08 16.97 -7.49
N GLU A 41 -7.79 18.06 -8.22
CA GLU A 41 -6.42 18.43 -8.62
C GLU A 41 -5.63 19.10 -7.48
N GLU A 42 -6.23 19.24 -6.30
CA GLU A 42 -5.60 19.77 -5.08
C GLU A 42 -4.92 18.64 -4.29
N GLU A 43 -3.97 18.98 -3.41
CA GLU A 43 -3.27 17.97 -2.60
C GLU A 43 -4.28 17.25 -1.69
N GLY A 44 -4.59 15.99 -2.01
CA GLY A 44 -5.64 15.22 -1.35
C GLY A 44 -5.42 15.06 0.15
N ASP A 45 -6.51 14.95 0.92
CA ASP A 45 -6.42 14.64 2.35
C ASP A 45 -6.22 13.13 2.53
N TYR A 46 -5.01 12.76 2.96
CA TYR A 46 -4.59 11.38 3.17
C TYR A 46 -4.78 10.96 4.62
N VAL A 47 -5.49 9.85 4.82
CA VAL A 47 -5.57 9.16 6.12
C VAL A 47 -4.75 7.88 6.07
N ARG A 48 -3.78 7.73 6.99
CA ARG A 48 -2.93 6.54 7.10
C ARG A 48 -3.27 5.77 8.37
N LEU A 49 -3.60 4.49 8.22
CA LEU A 49 -3.99 3.59 9.31
C LEU A 49 -3.02 2.41 9.36
N GLY A 50 -2.32 2.26 10.49
CA GLY A 50 -1.38 1.18 10.71
C GLY A 50 -0.54 1.41 11.96
N PRO A 51 0.32 0.46 12.33
CA PRO A 51 0.56 -0.84 11.66
C PRO A 51 -0.60 -1.84 11.81
N LEU A 52 -0.88 -2.62 10.76
CA LEU A 52 -1.88 -3.70 10.72
C LEU A 52 -1.26 -5.03 10.27
N ALA A 53 -1.83 -6.16 10.67
CA ALA A 53 -1.53 -7.44 10.02
C ALA A 53 -2.09 -7.46 8.58
N ALA A 54 -1.51 -8.29 7.70
CA ALA A 54 -1.90 -8.38 6.28
C ALA A 54 -3.41 -8.58 6.10
N ARG A 55 -3.99 -9.52 6.84
CA ARG A 55 -5.42 -9.82 6.76
C ARG A 55 -6.30 -8.65 7.23
N GLU A 56 -5.90 -7.98 8.30
CA GLU A 56 -6.63 -6.82 8.83
C GLU A 56 -6.60 -5.65 7.84
N ALA A 57 -5.44 -5.40 7.20
CA ALA A 57 -5.32 -4.38 6.15
C ALA A 57 -6.20 -4.69 4.93
N TRP A 58 -6.18 -5.95 4.47
CA TRP A 58 -7.03 -6.41 3.36
C TRP A 58 -8.52 -6.22 3.65
N ASP A 59 -9.00 -6.77 4.78
CA ASP A 59 -10.42 -6.74 5.12
C ASP A 59 -10.89 -5.29 5.34
N LEU A 60 -10.08 -4.43 5.98
CA LEU A 60 -10.40 -3.01 6.19
C LEU A 60 -10.50 -2.24 4.86
N ALA A 61 -9.53 -2.44 3.97
CA ALA A 61 -9.47 -1.71 2.70
C ALA A 61 -10.69 -2.02 1.81
N HIS A 62 -11.08 -3.30 1.74
CA HIS A 62 -12.27 -3.73 1.02
C HIS A 62 -13.54 -3.17 1.66
N GLU A 63 -13.65 -3.19 2.99
CA GLU A 63 -14.82 -2.62 3.68
C GLU A 63 -14.97 -1.11 3.41
N ILE A 64 -13.87 -0.37 3.37
CA ILE A 64 -13.88 1.07 3.05
C ILE A 64 -14.33 1.29 1.61
N GLU A 65 -13.76 0.55 0.66
CA GLU A 65 -14.13 0.66 -0.75
C GLU A 65 -15.62 0.38 -0.97
N GLU A 66 -16.15 -0.69 -0.38
CA GLU A 66 -17.58 -1.03 -0.46
C GLU A 66 -18.48 0.12 0.04
N LYS A 67 -18.03 0.85 1.07
CA LYS A 67 -18.77 1.96 1.68
C LYS A 67 -18.52 3.30 0.99
N ARG A 68 -17.38 3.50 0.32
CA ARG A 68 -16.90 4.77 -0.25
C ARG A 68 -16.11 4.53 -1.54
N GLN A 69 -16.84 4.27 -2.61
CA GLN A 69 -16.26 3.99 -3.94
C GLN A 69 -15.54 5.18 -4.59
N THR A 70 -15.73 6.40 -4.07
CA THR A 70 -15.05 7.61 -4.56
C THR A 70 -13.69 7.84 -3.90
N TRP A 71 -13.37 7.09 -2.83
CA TRP A 71 -12.08 7.19 -2.16
C TRP A 71 -11.11 6.19 -2.78
N LEU A 72 -9.85 6.61 -2.92
CA LEU A 72 -8.79 5.70 -3.32
C LEU A 72 -8.17 5.11 -2.06
N VAL A 73 -8.19 3.78 -1.97
CA VAL A 73 -7.61 3.03 -0.85
C VAL A 73 -6.38 2.30 -1.34
N SER A 74 -5.25 2.49 -0.68
CA SER A 74 -3.98 1.84 -0.98
C SER A 74 -3.51 1.02 0.21
N ILE A 75 -3.04 -0.20 -0.01
CA ILE A 75 -2.42 -1.07 1.00
C ILE A 75 -0.91 -1.10 0.75
N LEU A 76 -0.13 -0.66 1.74
CA LEU A 76 1.32 -0.45 1.67
C LEU A 76 2.06 -1.33 2.70
N PRO A 77 3.05 -2.14 2.29
CA PRO A 77 3.86 -2.94 3.21
C PRO A 77 4.86 -2.05 3.95
N ILE A 78 5.09 -2.36 5.21
CA ILE A 78 6.17 -1.78 6.00
C ILE A 78 7.33 -2.77 5.98
N PHE A 79 8.40 -2.44 5.29
CA PHE A 79 9.61 -3.25 5.26
C PHE A 79 10.51 -2.92 6.46
N PRO A 80 11.14 -3.93 7.10
CA PRO A 80 12.19 -3.67 8.06
C PRO A 80 13.35 -2.95 7.36
N VAL A 81 13.91 -1.95 8.02
CA VAL A 81 15.11 -1.25 7.55
C VAL A 81 16.31 -1.86 8.25
N ASP A 82 17.05 -2.71 7.55
CA ASP A 82 18.29 -3.34 8.02
C ASP A 82 19.56 -2.50 7.71
N MET A 83 19.37 -1.30 7.15
CA MET A 83 20.44 -0.40 6.72
C MET A 83 20.54 0.83 7.62
N SER A 84 21.74 1.41 7.73
CA SER A 84 21.87 2.71 8.40
C SER A 84 21.33 3.84 7.52
N ALA A 85 21.08 5.02 8.11
CA ALA A 85 20.64 6.18 7.34
C ALA A 85 21.68 6.56 6.27
N ASP A 86 22.97 6.46 6.57
CA ASP A 86 24.06 6.73 5.64
C ASP A 86 24.06 5.75 4.45
N ASP A 87 23.86 4.44 4.69
CA ASP A 87 23.77 3.43 3.63
C ASP A 87 22.56 3.67 2.70
N VAL A 88 21.41 4.07 3.29
CA VAL A 88 20.20 4.39 2.51
C VAL A 88 20.43 5.59 1.60
N ILE A 89 21.07 6.64 2.12
CA ILE A 89 21.39 7.85 1.35
C ILE A 89 22.35 7.51 0.21
N GLU A 90 23.44 6.78 0.51
CA GLU A 90 24.42 6.37 -0.52
C GLU A 90 23.78 5.56 -1.64
N GLN A 91 22.87 4.63 -1.31
CA GLN A 91 22.14 3.83 -2.29
C GLN A 91 21.25 4.69 -3.20
N ILE A 92 20.49 5.65 -2.63
CA ILE A 92 19.62 6.54 -3.41
C ILE A 92 20.46 7.41 -4.36
N GLU A 93 21.54 8.01 -3.85
CA GLU A 93 22.41 8.88 -4.66
C GLU A 93 23.19 8.10 -5.73
N SER A 94 23.46 6.80 -5.52
CA SER A 94 24.17 5.96 -6.49
C SER A 94 23.28 5.38 -7.61
N ASP A 95 21.96 5.35 -7.42
CA ASP A 95 20.99 4.84 -8.41
C ASP A 95 20.57 5.94 -9.42
N GLU A 96 20.88 7.21 -9.14
CA GLU A 96 20.57 8.36 -10.01
C GLU A 96 21.63 8.63 -11.12
N ASP A 97 22.56 7.70 -11.39
CA ASP A 97 23.62 7.79 -12.44
C ASP A 97 23.30 7.01 -13.74
#